data_AF-A0A3R9I2K2-F1
#
_entry.id   AF-A0A3R9I2K2-F1
#
_cell.length_a   1.000
_cell.length_b   1.000
_cell.length_c   1.000
_cell.angle_alpha   90.00
_cell.angle_beta   90.00
_cell.angle_gamma   90.00
#
_symmetry.space_group_name_H-M   'P 1'
#
loop_
_entity.id
_entity.type
_entity.pdbx_description
1 polymer ?
#
loop_
_entity_poly.entity_id
_entity_poly.type
_entity_poly.pdbx_seq_one_letter_code
_entity_poly.pdbx_strand_id
1 'polypeptide(L)'
;MTFLDDYHKKHNYPLFYESYLQNIMEFLESQDIKNGADAFVDDNQNLVFVLYGQGYRAEGKEGILTTQVTVKAYDEDKKPINFANLLDSLIVSEYQMESNLLEVSHD
;
A
#
# COMPACT_ATOMS: atom_id res chain seq x y z
N MET A 1 7.32 2.00 7.52
CA MET A 1 6.03 2.31 8.17
C MET A 1 6.21 3.55 9.05
N THR A 2 5.33 4.53 8.92
CA THR A 2 5.36 5.79 9.68
C THR A 2 3.97 6.13 10.19
N PHE A 3 3.89 6.68 11.41
CA PHE A 3 2.63 7.14 11.97
C PHE A 3 2.34 8.58 11.52
N LEU A 4 1.11 8.83 11.06
CA LEU A 4 0.66 10.12 10.55
C LEU A 4 -0.17 10.90 11.57
N ASP A 5 -0.85 10.23 12.49
CA ASP A 5 -1.64 10.90 13.53
C ASP A 5 -0.75 11.50 14.64
N ASP A 6 -1.19 12.63 15.19
CA ASP A 6 -0.40 13.44 16.13
C ASP A 6 0.10 12.66 17.35
N TYR A 7 -0.74 11.78 17.90
CA TYR A 7 -0.41 11.05 19.12
C TYR A 7 0.63 9.98 18.83
N HIS A 8 0.39 9.09 17.87
CA HIS A 8 1.31 7.99 17.59
C HIS A 8 2.60 8.49 16.94
N LYS A 9 2.55 9.56 16.13
CA LYS A 9 3.75 10.19 15.55
C LYS A 9 4.68 10.76 16.62
N LYS A 10 4.15 11.26 17.74
CA LYS A 10 4.95 11.78 18.86
C LYS A 10 5.52 10.66 19.74
N HIS A 11 4.82 9.53 19.85
CA HIS A 11 5.13 8.47 20.81
C HIS A 11 5.81 7.24 20.21
N ASN A 12 5.86 7.12 18.88
CA ASN A 12 6.44 5.97 18.19
C ASN A 12 7.49 6.40 17.15
N TYR A 13 8.37 5.48 16.82
CA TYR A 13 9.37 5.66 15.77
C TYR A 13 8.92 4.97 14.47
N PRO A 14 9.39 5.45 13.30
CA PRO A 14 9.24 4.73 12.06
C PRO A 14 9.80 3.30 12.15
N LEU A 15 9.07 2.33 11.59
CA LEU A 15 9.45 0.93 11.58
C LEU A 15 9.88 0.52 10.16
N PHE A 16 10.94 -0.28 10.06
CA PHE A 16 11.51 -0.78 8.82
C PHE A 16 11.50 -2.31 8.84
N TYR A 17 11.02 -2.89 7.75
CA TYR A 17 10.88 -4.33 7.58
C TYR A 17 11.47 -4.73 6.24
N GLU A 18 12.20 -5.84 6.21
CA GLU A 18 12.68 -6.48 4.99
C GLU A 18 11.91 -7.78 4.80
N SER A 19 11.29 -7.95 3.65
CA SER A 19 10.53 -9.14 3.28
C SER A 19 10.44 -9.22 1.76
N TYR A 20 9.96 -10.35 1.26
CA TYR A 20 9.64 -10.48 -0.15
C TYR A 20 8.35 -9.73 -0.49
N LEU A 21 8.30 -9.12 -1.68
CA LEU A 21 7.17 -8.28 -2.10
C LEU A 21 5.84 -9.03 -2.08
N GLN A 22 5.81 -10.33 -2.41
CA GLN A 22 4.58 -11.14 -2.38
C GLN A 22 3.93 -11.22 -1.00
N ASN A 23 4.69 -10.96 0.08
CA ASN A 23 4.18 -10.99 1.45
C ASN A 23 3.55 -9.65 1.88
N ILE A 24 3.44 -8.67 0.96
CA ILE A 24 2.92 -7.34 1.31
C ILE A 24 1.49 -7.41 1.86
N MET A 25 0.64 -8.27 1.32
CA MET A 25 -0.75 -8.39 1.79
C MET A 25 -0.81 -8.94 3.21
N GLU A 26 -0.03 -9.97 3.54
CA GLU A 26 0.08 -10.49 4.91
C GLU A 26 0.59 -9.41 5.88
N PHE A 27 1.56 -8.61 5.46
CA PHE A 27 2.04 -7.49 6.25
C PHE A 27 0.93 -6.45 6.50
N LEU A 28 0.18 -6.06 5.48
CA LEU A 28 -0.92 -5.10 5.62
C LEU A 28 -2.04 -5.65 6.52
N GLU A 29 -2.41 -6.92 6.35
CA GLU A 29 -3.41 -7.61 7.19
C GLU A 29 -3.00 -7.72 8.65
N SER A 30 -1.69 -7.79 8.94
CA SER A 30 -1.18 -7.78 10.31
C SER A 30 -1.31 -6.41 11.00
N GLN A 31 -1.58 -5.34 10.25
CA GLN A 31 -1.81 -4.00 10.81
C GLN A 31 -3.26 -3.86 11.28
N ASP A 32 -3.49 -2.99 12.27
CA ASP A 32 -4.84 -2.64 12.70
C ASP A 32 -5.50 -1.77 11.62
N ILE A 33 -6.24 -2.39 10.70
CA ILE A 33 -7.04 -1.73 9.66
C ILE A 33 -8.52 -1.92 10.02
N LYS A 34 -9.23 -0.82 10.23
CA LYS A 34 -10.67 -0.85 10.56
C LYS A 34 -11.52 0.08 9.72
N ASN A 35 -10.91 1.13 9.18
CA ASN A 35 -11.58 2.21 8.48
C ASN A 35 -11.12 2.32 7.02
N GLY A 36 -10.55 1.24 6.46
CA GLY A 36 -10.10 1.15 5.08
C GLY A 36 -8.65 1.53 4.87
N ALA A 37 -8.26 1.60 3.60
CA ALA A 37 -6.92 1.96 3.18
C ALA A 37 -6.96 2.70 1.83
N ASP A 38 -6.05 3.66 1.67
CA ASP A 38 -5.73 4.25 0.37
C ASP A 38 -4.44 3.63 -0.17
N ALA A 39 -4.35 3.44 -1.49
CA ALA A 39 -3.15 2.96 -2.16
C ALA A 39 -2.82 3.87 -3.36
N PHE A 40 -1.57 4.29 -3.47
CA PHE A 40 -1.09 5.14 -4.57
C PHE A 40 0.40 4.98 -4.79
N VAL A 41 0.90 5.50 -5.91
CA VAL A 41 2.33 5.60 -6.20
C VAL A 41 2.80 7.01 -5.86
N ASP A 42 3.87 7.14 -5.08
CA ASP A 42 4.44 8.44 -4.72
C ASP A 42 5.34 9.02 -5.84
N ASP A 43 5.78 10.26 -5.67
CA ASP A 43 6.68 10.95 -6.61
C ASP A 43 8.03 10.22 -6.82
N ASN A 44 8.40 9.34 -5.89
CA ASN A 44 9.59 8.51 -5.95
C ASN A 44 9.32 7.13 -6.56
N GLN A 45 8.14 6.93 -7.16
CA GLN A 45 7.71 5.69 -7.83
C GLN A 45 7.58 4.49 -6.88
N ASN A 46 7.43 4.72 -5.57
CA ASN A 46 7.16 3.68 -4.58
C ASN A 46 5.66 3.47 -4.43
N LEU A 47 5.26 2.22 -4.19
CA LEU A 47 3.90 1.91 -3.78
C LEU A 47 3.70 2.32 -2.31
N VAL A 48 2.66 3.09 -2.03
CA VAL A 48 2.33 3.60 -0.70
C VAL A 48 0.91 3.19 -0.33
N PHE A 49 0.76 2.72 0.90
CA PHE A 49 -0.53 2.47 1.54
C PHE A 49 -0.71 3.41 2.72
N VAL A 50 -1.87 4.06 2.82
CA VAL A 50 -2.30 4.76 4.03
C VAL A 50 -3.41 3.95 4.67
N LEU A 51 -3.15 3.47 5.88
CA LEU A 51 -4.00 2.55 6.62
C LEU A 51 -4.70 3.29 7.75
N TYR A 52 -6.02 3.14 7.83
CA TYR A 52 -6.85 3.76 8.86
C TYR A 52 -7.31 2.70 9.87
N GLY A 53 -6.69 2.72 11.04
CA GLY A 53 -6.94 1.78 12.13
C GLY A 53 -8.04 2.24 13.08
N GLN A 54 -8.03 1.71 14.30
CA GLN A 54 -9.01 2.01 15.33
C GLN A 54 -9.05 3.52 15.70
N GLY A 55 -10.26 4.04 15.92
CA GLY A 55 -10.46 5.35 16.54
C GLY A 55 -10.05 5.32 18.02
N TYR A 56 -9.38 6.36 18.50
CA TYR A 56 -8.87 6.47 19.86
C TYR A 56 -9.12 7.85 20.45
N ARG A 57 -9.08 7.93 21.78
CA ARG A 57 -9.09 9.20 22.52
C ARG A 57 -7.82 9.32 23.35
N ALA A 58 -7.04 10.37 23.13
CA ALA A 58 -5.82 10.65 23.90
C ALA A 58 -5.66 12.15 24.11
N GLU A 59 -5.15 12.55 25.27
CA GLU A 59 -4.91 13.97 25.61
C GLU A 59 -6.14 14.88 25.41
N GLY A 60 -7.35 14.33 25.60
CA GLY A 60 -8.61 15.06 25.43
C GLY A 60 -9.07 15.25 23.98
N LYS A 61 -8.35 14.68 23.00
CA LYS A 61 -8.71 14.71 21.57
C LYS A 61 -9.10 13.31 21.08
N GLU A 62 -10.06 13.28 20.16
CA GLU A 62 -10.37 12.09 19.36
C GLU A 62 -9.42 12.03 18.15
N GLY A 63 -9.05 10.83 17.73
CA GLY A 63 -8.20 10.60 16.57
C GLY A 63 -8.44 9.22 15.95
N ILE A 64 -7.83 8.98 14.81
CA ILE A 64 -7.82 7.68 14.13
C ILE A 64 -6.35 7.28 13.96
N LEU A 65 -5.99 6.06 14.38
CA LEU A 65 -4.65 5.54 14.15
C LEU A 65 -4.40 5.53 12.65
N THR A 66 -3.45 6.35 12.19
CA THR A 66 -3.20 6.51 10.75
C THR A 66 -1.75 6.16 10.46
N THR A 67 -1.55 5.13 9.66
CA THR A 67 -0.23 4.60 9.34
C THR A 67 0.03 4.67 7.84
N GLN A 68 1.20 5.18 7.46
CA GLN A 68 1.70 5.06 6.10
C GLN A 68 2.72 3.91 5.98
N VAL A 69 2.50 3.02 5.03
CA VAL A 69 3.43 1.96 4.62
C VAL A 69 3.97 2.31 3.25
N THR A 70 5.27 2.59 3.15
CA THR A 70 5.95 2.82 1.88
C THR A 70 6.74 1.58 1.51
N VAL A 71 6.43 0.99 0.36
CA VAL A 71 7.05 -0.22 -0.17
C VAL A 71 8.16 0.17 -1.15
N LYS A 72 9.40 -0.15 -0.78
CA LYS A 72 10.56 -0.05 -1.67
C LYS A 72 10.94 -1.44 -2.10
N ALA A 73 10.70 -1.77 -3.36
CA ALA A 73 11.03 -3.08 -3.92
C ALA A 73 12.26 -2.99 -4.82
N TYR A 74 13.04 -4.06 -4.82
CA TYR A 74 14.24 -4.20 -5.64
C TYR A 74 14.22 -5.56 -6.33
N ASP A 75 14.73 -5.63 -7.55
CA ASP A 75 14.94 -6.89 -8.24
C ASP A 75 16.14 -7.67 -7.68
N GLU A 76 16.44 -8.83 -8.26
CA GLU A 76 17.55 -9.69 -7.85
C GLU A 76 18.93 -9.01 -7.99
N ASP A 77 19.06 -8.02 -8.88
CA ASP A 77 20.26 -7.21 -9.09
C ASP A 77 20.32 -5.99 -8.15
N LYS A 78 19.37 -5.85 -7.22
CA LYS A 78 19.18 -4.68 -6.35
C LYS A 78 18.84 -3.38 -7.09
N LYS A 79 18.28 -3.46 -8.30
CA LYS A 79 17.76 -2.28 -9.00
C LYS A 79 16.36 -1.98 -8.44
N PRO A 80 16.05 -0.70 -8.16
CA PRO A 80 14.73 -0.34 -7.64
C PRO A 80 13.66 -0.62 -8.69
N ILE A 81 12.53 -1.16 -8.24
CA ILE A 81 11.33 -1.36 -9.05
C ILE A 81 10.54 -0.06 -9.09
N ASN A 82 10.18 0.38 -10.29
CA ASN A 82 9.25 1.50 -10.50
C ASN A 82 7.81 0.96 -10.55
N PHE A 83 7.02 1.26 -9.53
CA PHE A 83 5.63 0.78 -9.44
C PHE A 83 4.66 1.49 -10.39
N ALA A 84 4.94 2.72 -10.83
CA ALA A 84 4.09 3.41 -11.81
C ALA A 84 4.04 2.62 -13.12
N ASN A 85 5.22 2.27 -13.65
CA ASN A 85 5.32 1.48 -14.88
C ASN A 85 4.67 0.09 -14.73
N LEU A 86 4.83 -0.54 -13.56
CA LEU A 86 4.26 -1.85 -13.28
C LEU A 86 2.72 -1.80 -13.29
N LEU A 87 2.12 -0.85 -12.57
CA LEU A 87 0.66 -0.72 -12.50
C LEU A 87 0.06 -0.32 -13.85
N ASP A 88 0.70 0.58 -14.60
CA ASP A 88 0.27 0.92 -15.96
C ASP A 88 0.23 -0.32 -16.86
N SER A 89 1.22 -1.22 -16.74
CA SER A 89 1.25 -2.46 -17.52
C SER A 89 0.16 -3.46 -17.12
N LEU A 90 -0.23 -3.49 -15.85
CA LEU A 90 -1.30 -4.35 -15.35
C LEU A 90 -2.67 -3.91 -15.88
N ILE A 91 -2.94 -2.60 -15.87
CA ILE A 91 -4.19 -2.03 -16.40
C ILE A 91 -4.35 -2.41 -17.88
N VAL A 92 -3.28 -2.27 -18.67
CA VAL A 92 -3.29 -2.66 -20.09
C VAL A 92 -3.57 -4.16 -20.25
N SER A 93 -2.99 -5.00 -19.41
CA SER A 93 -3.20 -6.46 -19.47
C SER A 93 -4.64 -6.89 -19.15
N GLU A 94 -5.30 -6.22 -18.21
CA GLU A 94 -6.69 -6.47 -17.84
C GLU A 94 -7.65 -6.14 -18.99
N TYR A 95 -7.47 -4.97 -19.63
CA TYR A 95 -8.26 -4.60 -20.81
C TYR A 95 -8.13 -5.60 -21.96
N GLN A 96 -6.93 -6.14 -22.19
CA GLN A 96 -6.71 -7.16 -23.23
C GLN A 96 -7.34 -8.51 -22.87
N MET A 97 -7.39 -8.88 -21.59
CA MET A 97 -8.14 -10.07 -21.15
C MET A 97 -9.64 -9.91 -21.35
N GLU A 98 -10.22 -8.77 -20.98
CA GLU A 98 -11.65 -8.51 -21.18
C GLU A 98 -12.05 -8.50 -22.66
N SER A 99 -11.24 -7.90 -23.54
CA SER A 99 -11.52 -7.92 -24.99
C SER A 99 -11.49 -9.33 -25.57
N ASN A 100 -10.54 -10.16 -25.16
CA ASN A 100 -10.44 -11.55 -25.60
C ASN A 100 -11.62 -12.40 -25.12
N LEU A 101 -12.14 -12.15 -23.90
CA LEU A 101 -13.33 -12.84 -23.40
C LEU A 101 -14.60 -12.45 -24.17
N LEU A 102 -14.72 -11.18 -24.56
CA LEU A 102 -15.84 -10.68 -25.36
C LEU A 102 -15.82 -11.23 -26.80
N GLU A 103 -14.64 -11.41 -27.42
CA GLU A 103 -14.54 -12.02 -28.75
C GLU A 103 -14.94 -13.51 -28.74
N VAL A 104 -14.64 -14.24 -27.65
CA VAL A 104 -14.97 -15.67 -27.51
C VAL A 104 -16.46 -15.91 -27.21
N SER A 105 -17.18 -14.94 -26.65
CA SER A 105 -18.60 -15.10 -26.29
C SER A 105 -19.59 -14.84 -27.43
N HIS A 106 -19.11 -14.57 -28.65
CA HIS A 106 -19.95 -14.23 -29.82
C HIS A 106 -20.19 -15.38 -30.81
N ASP A 107 -19.91 -16.63 -30.44
CA ASP A 107 -20.25 -17.84 -31.22
C ASP A 107 -21.48 -18.59 -30.66
#